data_AF-A0A8S9UA23-F1
#
_entry.id   AF-A0A8S9UA23-F1
#
_cell.length_a   1.000
_cell.length_b   1.000
_cell.length_c   1.000
_cell.angle_alpha   90.00
_cell.angle_beta   90.00
_cell.angle_gamma   90.00
#
_symmetry.space_group_name_H-M   'P 1'
#
loop_
_entity.id
_entity.type
_entity.pdbx_description
1 polymer ?
#
loop_
_entity_poly.entity_id
_entity_poly.type
_entity_poly.pdbx_seq_one_letter_code
_entity_poly.pdbx_strand_id
1 'polypeptide(L)'
;MDNACIHMCPELEEAIHSVGAMLLFLPPYCPQFNPIEVVFGQLKCWLARHANLVFPLYPKAVLEVAMAMAACVKDENTNVNLFRHCGYGDAGLEDDMFAVDLEQ
;
A
#
# COMPACT_ATOMS: atom_id res chain seq x y z
N MET A 1 -5.38 5.62 4.03
CA MET A 1 -6.43 5.47 3.01
C MET A 1 -6.32 6.65 2.06
N ASP A 2 -6.38 6.41 0.76
CA ASP A 2 -6.40 7.50 -0.21
C ASP A 2 -7.76 8.20 -0.22
N ASN A 3 -7.82 9.38 -0.86
CA ASN A 3 -9.00 10.24 -0.82
C ASN A 3 -10.01 9.95 -1.93
N ALA A 4 -10.05 8.72 -2.44
CA ALA A 4 -11.07 8.33 -3.41
C ALA A 4 -12.46 8.52 -2.77
N CYS A 5 -13.42 9.04 -3.54
CA CYS A 5 -14.75 9.39 -3.00
C CYS A 5 -15.48 8.19 -2.35
N ILE A 6 -15.19 6.97 -2.81
CA ILE A 6 -15.73 5.72 -2.26
C ILE A 6 -15.23 5.41 -0.84
N HIS A 7 -14.15 6.07 -0.39
CA HIS A 7 -13.57 5.93 0.95
C HIS A 7 -14.06 6.99 1.93
N MET A 8 -14.88 7.94 1.47
CA MET A 8 -15.36 9.07 2.24
C MET A 8 -16.84 8.91 2.61
N CYS A 9 -17.21 7.74 3.16
CA CYS A 9 -18.56 7.49 3.67
C CYS A 9 -18.57 7.30 5.19
N PRO A 10 -19.55 7.89 5.91
CA PRO A 10 -19.64 7.78 7.37
C PRO A 10 -19.71 6.32 7.87
N GLU A 11 -20.39 5.45 7.13
CA GLU A 11 -20.57 4.05 7.51
C GLU A 11 -19.24 3.28 7.54
N LEU A 12 -18.29 3.64 6.67
CA LEU A 12 -16.95 3.06 6.66
C LEU A 12 -16.15 3.50 7.89
N GLU A 13 -16.19 4.79 8.21
CA GLU A 13 -15.51 5.33 9.39
C GLU A 13 -16.05 4.71 10.69
N GLU A 14 -17.37 4.64 10.83
CA GLU A 14 -18.03 3.97 11.96
C GLU A 14 -17.63 2.50 12.06
N ALA A 15 -17.63 1.76 10.95
CA ALA A 15 -17.24 0.36 10.92
C ALA A 15 -15.79 0.15 11.38
N ILE A 16 -14.86 0.98 10.93
CA ILE A 16 -13.45 0.91 11.32
C ILE A 16 -13.27 1.26 12.81
N HIS A 17 -13.90 2.34 13.28
CA HIS A 17 -13.81 2.73 14.68
C HIS A 17 -14.48 1.71 15.62
N SER A 18 -15.53 1.01 15.17
CA SER A 18 -16.23 -0.02 15.98
C SER A 18 -15.34 -1.19 16.38
N VAL A 19 -14.28 -1.48 15.62
CA VAL A 19 -13.29 -2.52 15.94
C VAL A 19 -12.05 -1.98 16.65
N GLY A 20 -12.05 -0.70 17.04
CA GLY A 20 -10.94 -0.03 17.71
C GLY A 20 -9.77 0.32 16.79
N ALA A 21 -9.93 0.21 15.47
CA ALA A 21 -8.93 0.65 14.51
C ALA A 21 -9.03 2.15 14.27
N MET A 22 -7.92 2.79 13.87
CA MET A 22 -7.89 4.20 13.50
C MET A 22 -7.94 4.34 11.98
N LEU A 23 -8.70 5.32 11.49
CA LEU A 23 -8.73 5.69 10.08
C LEU A 23 -7.81 6.88 9.83
N LEU A 24 -6.79 6.68 8.99
CA LEU A 24 -5.87 7.71 8.54
C LEU A 24 -6.09 7.98 7.05
N PHE A 25 -6.41 9.23 6.71
CA PHE A 25 -6.47 9.70 5.34
C PHE A 25 -5.14 10.34 4.93
N LEU A 26 -4.72 10.07 3.69
CA LEU A 26 -3.51 10.65 3.12
C LEU A 26 -3.80 12.04 2.55
N PRO A 27 -2.82 12.95 2.49
CA PRO A 27 -2.98 14.18 1.75
C PRO A 27 -3.25 13.90 0.26
N PRO A 28 -3.95 14.82 -0.44
CA PRO A 28 -4.23 14.66 -1.86
C PRO A 28 -2.97 14.41 -2.69
N TYR A 29 -3.03 13.44 -3.61
CA TYR A 29 -1.94 13.10 -4.53
C TYR A 29 -0.61 12.73 -3.86
N CYS A 30 -0.64 12.18 -2.64
CA CYS A 30 0.55 11.68 -1.96
C CYS A 30 0.65 10.13 -1.96
N PRO A 31 0.82 9.47 -3.12
CA PRO A 31 0.90 8.01 -3.19
C PRO A 31 2.18 7.45 -2.53
N GLN A 32 3.22 8.26 -2.35
CA GLN A 32 4.45 7.88 -1.65
C GLN A 32 4.21 7.47 -0.19
N PHE A 33 3.12 7.98 0.40
CA PHE A 33 2.69 7.67 1.77
C PHE A 33 1.74 6.48 1.86
N ASN A 34 1.46 5.81 0.72
CA ASN A 34 0.59 4.64 0.68
C ASN A 34 1.41 3.35 0.46
N PRO A 35 1.62 2.50 1.49
CA PRO A 35 2.44 1.31 1.37
C PRO A 35 1.98 0.34 0.27
N ILE A 36 0.68 0.33 -0.05
CA ILE A 36 0.14 -0.54 -1.10
C ILE A 36 0.72 -0.20 -2.50
N GLU A 37 1.08 1.06 -2.75
CA GLU A 37 1.65 1.50 -4.03
C GLU A 37 3.03 0.86 -4.26
N VAL A 38 3.84 0.76 -3.20
CA VAL A 38 5.15 0.10 -3.23
C VAL A 38 4.98 -1.38 -3.54
N VAL A 39 4.04 -2.06 -2.87
CA VAL A 39 3.75 -3.48 -3.09
C VAL A 39 3.23 -3.73 -4.51
N PHE A 40 2.31 -2.91 -5.02
CA PHE A 40 1.85 -3.00 -6.40
C PHE A 40 2.97 -2.69 -7.41
N GLY A 41 3.89 -1.78 -7.09
CA GLY A 41 5.10 -1.54 -7.87
C GLY A 41 5.94 -2.82 -8.03
N GLN A 42 6.24 -3.49 -6.91
CA GLN A 42 6.97 -4.76 -6.90
C GLN A 42 6.25 -5.85 -7.70
N LEU A 43 4.93 -5.99 -7.51
CA LEU A 43 4.09 -6.93 -8.24
C LEU A 43 4.15 -6.67 -9.76
N LYS A 44 3.95 -5.41 -10.18
CA LYS A 44 4.03 -5.01 -11.59
C LYS A 44 5.42 -5.31 -12.18
N CYS A 45 6.49 -5.01 -11.45
CA CYS A 45 7.85 -5.33 -11.90
C CYS A 45 8.06 -6.83 -12.08
N TRP A 46 7.54 -7.67 -11.17
CA TRP A 46 7.63 -9.12 -11.30
C TRP A 46 6.85 -9.61 -12.53
N LEU A 47 5.60 -9.15 -12.69
CA LEU A 47 4.74 -9.53 -13.83
C LEU A 47 5.39 -9.16 -15.17
N ALA A 48 5.97 -7.96 -15.27
CA ALA A 48 6.65 -7.50 -16.47
C ALA A 48 7.86 -8.37 -16.84
N ARG A 49 8.61 -8.88 -15.85
CA ARG A 49 9.79 -9.70 -16.04
C ARG A 49 9.49 -11.17 -16.36
N HIS A 50 8.41 -11.71 -15.77
CA HIS A 50 8.22 -13.16 -15.71
C HIS A 50 6.96 -13.65 -16.41
N ALA A 51 5.99 -12.77 -16.69
CA ALA A 51 4.67 -13.23 -17.10
C ALA A 51 3.99 -12.36 -18.17
N ASN A 52 4.70 -11.45 -18.83
CA ASN A 52 4.13 -10.55 -19.84
C ASN A 52 3.32 -11.28 -20.94
N LEU A 53 3.79 -12.44 -21.41
CA LEU A 53 3.12 -13.24 -22.44
C LEU A 53 2.05 -14.20 -21.90
N VAL A 54 2.14 -14.59 -20.62
CA VAL A 54 1.29 -15.61 -20.00
C VAL A 54 0.12 -14.98 -19.24
N PHE A 55 0.29 -13.76 -18.73
CA PHE A 55 -0.71 -13.04 -17.97
C PHE A 55 -2.05 -12.90 -18.71
N PRO A 56 -2.11 -12.56 -20.02
CA PRO A 56 -3.39 -12.47 -20.73
C PRO A 56 -4.13 -13.81 -20.85
N LEU A 57 -3.42 -14.94 -20.78
CA LEU A 57 -3.98 -16.27 -20.94
C LEU A 57 -4.47 -16.85 -19.61
N TYR A 58 -3.71 -16.62 -18.53
CA TYR A 58 -3.97 -17.21 -17.21
C TYR A 58 -3.80 -16.18 -16.08
N PRO A 59 -4.56 -15.07 -16.08
CA PRO A 59 -4.31 -13.94 -15.18
C PRO A 59 -4.39 -14.34 -13.71
N LYS A 60 -5.36 -15.19 -13.34
CA LYS A 60 -5.52 -15.64 -11.95
C LYS A 60 -4.34 -16.47 -11.46
N ALA A 61 -3.95 -17.50 -12.21
CA ALA A 61 -2.84 -18.37 -11.84
C ALA A 61 -1.51 -17.61 -11.79
N VAL A 62 -1.31 -16.69 -12.74
CA VAL A 62 -0.14 -15.81 -12.73
C VAL A 62 -0.14 -14.90 -11.51
N LEU A 63 -1.28 -14.29 -11.14
CA LEU A 63 -1.39 -13.45 -9.95
C LEU A 63 -1.13 -14.24 -8.66
N GLU A 64 -1.62 -15.47 -8.54
CA GLU A 64 -1.36 -16.34 -7.38
C GLU A 64 0.15 -16.58 -7.20
N VAL A 65 0.85 -16.92 -8.29
CA VAL A 65 2.31 -17.10 -8.27
C VAL A 65 3.01 -15.77 -8.01
N ALA A 66 2.60 -14.69 -8.69
CA ALA A 66 3.21 -13.38 -8.56
C ALA A 66 3.06 -12.82 -7.14
N MET A 67 1.89 -12.98 -6.51
CA MET A 67 1.68 -12.60 -5.12
C MET A 67 2.54 -13.45 -4.19
N ALA A 68 2.60 -14.77 -4.39
CA ALA A 68 3.49 -15.61 -3.60
C ALA A 68 4.97 -15.24 -3.75
N MET A 69 5.41 -14.79 -4.93
CA MET A 69 6.81 -14.49 -5.21
C MET A 69 7.20 -13.03 -4.91
N ALA A 70 6.31 -12.08 -5.19
CA ALA A 70 6.52 -10.65 -4.96
C ALA A 70 6.19 -10.24 -3.52
N ALA A 71 5.17 -10.85 -2.89
CA ALA A 71 4.87 -10.69 -1.47
C ALA A 71 5.66 -11.67 -0.58
N CYS A 72 6.55 -12.50 -1.14
CA CYS A 72 7.58 -13.22 -0.39
C CYS A 72 8.67 -12.27 0.12
N VAL A 73 8.24 -11.29 0.91
CA VAL A 73 9.01 -10.71 1.98
C VAL A 73 9.14 -11.82 3.04
N LYS A 74 10.16 -12.66 2.91
CA LYS A 74 10.39 -13.81 3.82
C LYS A 74 10.96 -13.40 5.18
N ASP A 75 11.07 -12.11 5.45
CA ASP A 75 11.71 -11.54 6.64
C ASP A 75 10.81 -10.46 7.23
N GLU A 76 10.50 -10.56 8.53
CA GLU A 76 9.68 -9.59 9.26
C GLU A 76 10.19 -8.16 9.08
N ASN A 77 11.51 -7.98 8.99
CA ASN A 77 12.12 -6.67 8.81
C ASN A 77 11.74 -6.00 7.49
N THR A 78 11.50 -6.76 6.42
CA THR A 78 11.22 -6.16 5.11
C THR A 78 9.81 -5.57 5.06
N ASN A 79 8.84 -6.12 5.80
CA ASN A 79 7.51 -5.51 5.93
C ASN A 79 7.58 -4.21 6.73
N VAL A 80 8.29 -4.21 7.86
CA VAL A 80 8.47 -3.00 8.66
C VAL A 80 9.20 -1.92 7.85
N ASN A 81 10.21 -2.30 7.05
CA ASN A 81 10.92 -1.36 6.18
C ASN A 81 10.04 -0.77 5.07
N LEU A 82 9.04 -1.50 4.57
CA LEU A 82 8.07 -0.98 3.61
C LEU A 82 7.20 0.12 4.22
N PHE A 83 6.71 -0.09 5.44
CA PHE A 83 5.98 0.94 6.19
C PHE A 83 6.88 2.13 6.54
N ARG A 84 8.11 1.90 6.99
CA ARG A 84 9.08 3.00 7.23
C ARG A 84 9.39 3.80 5.98
N HIS A 85 9.51 3.14 4.82
CA HIS A 85 9.71 3.84 3.55
C HIS A 85 8.57 4.82 3.20
N CYS A 86 7.36 4.54 3.71
CA CYS A 86 6.20 5.40 3.55
C CYS A 86 5.96 6.35 4.74
N GLY A 87 6.94 6.53 5.64
CA GLY A 87 6.86 7.46 6.77
C GLY A 87 6.14 6.93 8.02
N TYR A 88 5.95 5.61 8.11
CA TYR A 88 5.37 4.96 9.29
C TYR A 88 6.48 4.34 10.15
N GLY A 89 6.77 4.96 11.30
CA GLY A 89 7.71 4.48 12.29
C GLY A 89 7.07 3.57 13.35
N ASP A 90 7.86 3.18 14.35
CA ASP A 90 7.44 2.24 15.40
C ASP A 90 6.35 2.81 16.33
N ALA A 91 6.22 4.14 16.39
CA ALA A 91 5.24 4.86 17.20
C ALA A 91 4.04 5.41 16.38
N GLY A 92 3.98 5.13 15.08
CA GLY A 92 3.00 5.70 14.15
C GLY A 92 3.64 6.55 13.05
N LEU A 93 2.87 7.47 12.47
CA LEU A 93 3.40 8.45 11.51
C LEU A 93 4.50 9.29 12.15
N GLU A 94 5.59 9.53 11.42
CA GLU A 94 6.65 10.43 11.87
C GLU A 94 6.12 11.89 11.94
N ASP A 95 6.50 12.63 12.99
CA ASP A 95 5.90 13.94 13.34
C ASP A 95 6.04 15.04 12.26
N ASP A 96 7.01 14.89 11.35
CA ASP A 96 7.32 15.82 10.26
C ASP A 96 6.92 15.29 8.87
N MET A 97 6.26 14.13 8.81
CA MET A 97 6.02 13.39 7.58
C MET A 97 5.22 14.17 6.51
N PHE A 98 4.26 15.01 6.93
CA PHE A 98 3.49 15.87 6.03
C PHE A 98 4.03 17.30 5.93
N ALA A 99 5.09 17.65 6.64
CA ALA A 99 5.59 19.02 6.73
C ALA A 99 6.39 19.45 5.48
N VAL A 100 6.82 18.49 4.65
CA VAL A 100 7.75 18.74 3.53
C VAL A 100 7.04 19.00 2.19
N ASP A 101 5.79 18.54 2.02
CA ASP A 101 5.14 18.47 0.70
C ASP A 101 3.85 19.30 0.54
N LEU A 102 3.45 20.09 1.55
CA LEU A 102 2.24 20.94 1.47
C LEU A 102 2.41 22.25 0.67
N GLU A 103 3.54 22.43 -0.03
CA GLU A 103 3.85 23.62 -0.86
C GLU A 103 3.65 23.45 -2.38
N GLN A 104 2.99 22.39 -2.85
CA GLN A 104 2.73 22.17 -4.30
C GLN A 104 1.29 22.44 -4.73
#